data_AF-A0A957Q133-F1
#
_entry.id   AF-A0A957Q133-F1
#
_cell.length_a   1.000
_cell.length_b   1.000
_cell.length_c   1.000
_cell.angle_alpha   90.00
_cell.angle_beta   90.00
_cell.angle_gamma   90.00
#
_symmetry.space_group_name_H-M   'P 1'
#
loop_
_entity.id
_entity.type
_entity.pdbx_description
1 polymer ?
#
loop_
_entity_poly.entity_id
_entity_poly.type
_entity_poly.pdbx_seq_one_letter_code
_entity_poly.pdbx_strand_id
1 'polypeptide(L)'
;MINAFISNRRLRFSFRPRMLQLMMTAVGLILVLFLSSCTYTMADLAIHAHPVSPAGHFIQAATTTEVLDGPVTVALAGNVPDPYARQIFNELVQVTSVEGANGAQPLNVLASPDNARAVVRVARAGTVAQPLLERFYAVVVPFATTLDDIPRNELQQRWQGFGDAPLIVTPDAAALLQSQWGRPATVLGATDELLAALEVTPGAWGILPFDQLDPRYKVLSIDGINPLSNQFDAATYPLGVALTIEGMGAHLLTAYLQKVLGEPLTNRDPAQLTTLLMTGVTAMARAT
;
A
#
# COMPACT_ATOMS: atom_id res chain seq x y z
N MET A 1 57.90 -18.57 18.94
CA MET A 1 58.68 -18.26 17.72
C MET A 1 58.13 -19.09 16.57
N ILE A 2 57.22 -18.51 15.79
CA ILE A 2 56.71 -19.04 14.52
C ILE A 2 56.56 -17.83 13.58
N ASN A 3 57.00 -18.02 12.33
CA ASN A 3 57.11 -17.08 11.22
C ASN A 3 55.84 -16.28 10.87
N ALA A 4 56.01 -15.05 10.39
CA ALA A 4 55.41 -14.59 9.12
C ALA A 4 56.06 -13.27 8.64
N PHE A 5 56.69 -13.35 7.47
CA PHE A 5 57.28 -12.28 6.67
C PHE A 5 56.15 -11.47 6.01
N ILE A 6 56.14 -10.14 6.13
CA ILE A 6 55.32 -9.27 5.26
C ILE A 6 56.22 -8.25 4.57
N SER A 7 56.38 -8.48 3.27
CA SER A 7 57.13 -7.70 2.30
C SER A 7 56.38 -6.42 1.92
N ASN A 8 57.08 -5.29 2.00
CA ASN A 8 56.56 -3.96 1.71
C ASN A 8 56.93 -3.56 0.27
N ARG A 9 56.00 -3.68 -0.68
CA ARG A 9 56.16 -3.16 -2.05
C ARG A 9 55.22 -1.98 -2.30
N ARG A 10 55.81 -0.78 -2.36
CA ARG A 10 55.15 0.44 -2.81
C ARG A 10 54.94 0.40 -4.34
N LEU A 11 53.69 0.37 -4.79
CA LEU A 11 53.32 0.56 -6.20
C LEU A 11 53.16 2.06 -6.48
N ARG A 12 54.09 2.62 -7.27
CA ARG A 12 53.96 3.96 -7.86
C ARG A 12 53.11 3.81 -9.13
N PHE A 13 51.88 4.34 -9.12
CA PHE A 13 51.07 4.48 -10.32
C PHE A 13 51.35 5.83 -10.98
N SER A 14 51.95 5.81 -12.17
CA SER A 14 52.11 6.99 -13.03
C SER A 14 50.86 7.16 -13.90
N PHE A 15 50.12 8.24 -13.68
CA PHE A 15 48.99 8.64 -14.53
C PHE A 15 49.51 9.28 -15.83
N ARG A 16 49.26 8.66 -16.98
CA ARG A 16 49.58 9.19 -18.33
C ARG A 16 48.37 9.95 -18.90
N PRO A 17 48.49 11.24 -19.29
CA PRO A 17 47.35 12.11 -19.60
C PRO A 17 46.88 12.04 -21.06
N ARG A 18 46.92 10.87 -21.72
CA ARG A 18 46.59 10.73 -23.16
C ARG A 18 45.16 10.28 -23.47
N MET A 19 44.38 9.88 -22.46
CA MET A 19 43.04 9.33 -22.66
C MET A 19 41.93 10.40 -22.68
N LEU A 20 42.20 11.61 -22.16
CA LEU A 20 41.22 12.69 -22.09
C LEU A 20 41.05 13.46 -23.42
N GLN A 21 42.03 13.40 -24.31
CA GLN A 21 41.98 14.08 -25.62
C GLN A 21 41.16 13.32 -26.68
N LEU A 22 40.83 12.04 -26.46
CA LEU A 22 40.08 11.23 -27.45
C LEU A 22 38.56 11.27 -27.24
N MET A 23 38.06 11.62 -26.05
CA MET A 23 36.61 11.74 -25.80
C MET A 23 36.01 13.09 -26.21
N MET A 24 36.78 14.17 -26.24
CA MET A 24 36.26 15.50 -26.62
C MET A 24 36.01 15.66 -28.13
N THR A 25 36.70 14.89 -28.99
CA THR A 25 36.50 14.94 -30.45
C THR A 25 35.27 14.15 -30.92
N ALA A 26 34.78 13.18 -30.14
CA ALA A 26 33.58 12.41 -30.46
C ALA A 26 32.26 13.16 -30.18
N VAL A 27 32.25 14.10 -29.23
CA VAL A 27 31.06 14.90 -28.87
C VAL A 27 30.81 16.05 -29.86
N GLY A 28 31.86 16.58 -30.49
CA GLY A 28 31.74 17.67 -31.48
C GLY A 28 31.20 17.26 -32.85
N LEU A 29 31.32 15.99 -33.26
CA LEU A 29 30.88 15.52 -34.57
C LEU A 29 29.39 15.13 -34.61
N ILE A 30 28.76 14.89 -33.44
CA ILE A 30 27.34 14.53 -33.33
C ILE A 30 26.43 15.78 -33.25
N LEU A 31 26.97 16.95 -32.89
CA LEU A 31 26.21 18.20 -32.75
C LEU A 31 26.00 18.96 -34.09
N VAL A 32 26.75 18.64 -35.15
CA VAL A 32 26.68 19.37 -36.44
C VAL A 32 25.76 18.69 -37.47
N LEU A 33 25.28 17.47 -37.21
CA LEU A 33 24.40 16.73 -38.13
C LEU A 33 22.88 16.92 -37.90
N PHE A 34 22.48 17.73 -36.90
CA PHE A 34 21.05 17.91 -36.56
C PHE A 34 20.39 19.20 -37.10
N LEU A 35 21.12 20.05 -37.84
CA LEU A 35 20.68 21.41 -38.20
C LEU A 35 20.37 21.64 -39.69
N SER A 36 20.12 20.61 -40.51
CA SER A 36 19.88 20.82 -41.96
C SER A 36 18.84 19.90 -42.62
N SER A 37 17.70 19.68 -41.98
CA SER A 37 16.55 19.10 -42.70
C SER A 37 15.23 19.32 -41.98
N CYS A 38 14.65 20.51 -42.18
CA CYS A 38 13.19 20.67 -42.35
C CYS A 38 12.88 22.11 -42.79
N THR A 39 13.15 22.40 -44.06
CA THR A 39 12.40 23.44 -44.77
C THR A 39 11.06 22.83 -45.15
N TYR A 40 10.00 23.15 -44.40
CA TYR A 40 8.63 22.82 -44.79
C TYR A 40 7.97 24.04 -45.40
N THR A 41 7.64 23.90 -46.68
CA THR A 41 6.86 24.82 -47.49
C THR A 41 5.45 24.93 -46.90
N MET A 42 5.01 26.14 -46.56
CA MET A 42 3.62 26.41 -46.17
C MET A 42 2.74 26.30 -47.42
N ALA A 43 2.06 25.16 -47.58
CA ALA A 43 1.00 24.99 -48.56
C ALA A 43 -0.33 25.44 -47.95
N ASP A 44 -0.94 26.39 -48.63
CA ASP A 44 -2.28 26.92 -48.40
C ASP A 44 -3.30 25.77 -48.47
N LEU A 45 -4.00 25.48 -47.37
CA LEU A 45 -5.08 24.50 -47.33
C LEU A 45 -6.29 25.11 -46.63
N ALA A 46 -7.26 25.46 -47.48
CA ALA A 46 -8.58 25.94 -47.15
C ALA A 46 -9.27 25.04 -46.10
N ILE A 47 -9.91 25.69 -45.13
CA ILE A 47 -10.76 25.07 -44.11
C ILE A 47 -11.91 24.34 -44.80
N HIS A 48 -11.78 23.03 -44.97
CA HIS A 48 -12.92 22.13 -45.18
C HIS A 48 -13.31 21.58 -43.81
N ALA A 49 -14.48 21.98 -43.32
CA ALA A 49 -15.10 21.41 -42.14
C ALA A 49 -15.36 19.92 -42.38
N HIS A 50 -14.66 19.06 -41.64
CA HIS A 50 -15.00 17.64 -41.58
C HIS A 50 -16.22 17.46 -40.66
N PRO A 51 -17.22 16.64 -41.04
CA PRO A 51 -18.29 16.29 -40.12
C PRO A 51 -17.70 15.53 -38.92
N VAL A 52 -18.09 15.95 -37.72
CA VAL A 52 -17.74 15.30 -36.46
C VAL A 52 -18.26 13.86 -36.51
N SER A 53 -17.35 12.88 -36.46
CA SER A 53 -17.72 11.47 -36.31
C SER A 53 -18.52 11.31 -35.03
N PRO A 54 -19.69 10.62 -35.04
CA PRO A 54 -20.47 10.42 -33.83
C PRO A 54 -19.64 9.66 -32.80
N ALA A 55 -19.82 10.05 -31.54
CA ALA A 55 -19.16 9.48 -30.36
C ALA A 55 -19.10 7.95 -30.44
N GLY A 56 -17.89 7.40 -30.33
CA GLY A 56 -17.69 5.98 -30.14
C GLY A 56 -18.53 5.53 -28.95
N HIS A 57 -19.50 4.65 -29.21
CA HIS A 57 -20.23 4.01 -28.13
C HIS A 57 -19.19 3.22 -27.33
N PHE A 58 -18.97 3.62 -26.08
CA PHE A 58 -18.30 2.75 -25.12
C PHE A 58 -19.12 1.47 -25.08
N ILE A 59 -18.56 0.37 -25.60
CA ILE A 59 -19.12 -0.94 -25.36
C ILE A 59 -19.02 -1.14 -23.85
N GLN A 60 -20.15 -0.98 -23.16
CA GLN A 60 -20.27 -1.38 -21.77
C GLN A 60 -19.87 -2.85 -21.71
N ALA A 61 -18.81 -3.17 -20.96
CA ALA A 61 -18.42 -4.55 -20.75
C ALA A 61 -19.66 -5.29 -20.23
N ALA A 62 -20.12 -6.28 -21.00
CA ALA A 62 -21.20 -7.13 -20.54
C ALA A 62 -20.73 -7.76 -19.23
N THR A 63 -21.46 -7.53 -18.14
CA THR A 63 -21.27 -8.28 -16.91
C THR A 63 -21.67 -9.71 -17.24
N THR A 64 -20.71 -10.56 -17.63
CA THR A 64 -20.97 -11.98 -17.80
C THR A 64 -21.37 -12.51 -16.44
N THR A 65 -22.66 -12.75 -16.25
CA THR A 65 -23.18 -13.38 -15.04
C THR A 65 -22.52 -14.75 -14.93
N GLU A 66 -21.72 -14.95 -13.90
CA GLU A 66 -21.08 -16.23 -13.62
C GLU A 66 -22.18 -17.24 -13.25
N VAL A 67 -22.42 -18.21 -14.14
CA VAL A 67 -23.40 -19.27 -13.92
C VAL A 67 -22.73 -20.38 -13.13
N LEU A 68 -23.21 -20.60 -11.91
CA LEU A 68 -22.74 -21.68 -11.03
C LEU A 68 -23.59 -22.93 -11.24
N ASP A 69 -22.95 -24.05 -11.59
CA ASP A 69 -23.54 -25.38 -11.51
C ASP A 69 -23.08 -26.08 -10.22
N GLY A 70 -24.01 -26.22 -9.26
CA GLY A 70 -23.79 -26.92 -7.98
C GLY A 70 -23.81 -26.02 -6.73
N PRO A 71 -23.46 -26.58 -5.55
CA PRO A 71 -23.41 -25.83 -4.30
C PRO A 71 -22.33 -24.74 -4.34
N VAL A 72 -22.60 -23.63 -3.65
CA VAL A 72 -21.58 -22.62 -3.34
C VAL A 72 -20.77 -23.15 -2.18
N THR A 73 -19.45 -23.30 -2.36
CA THR A 73 -18.55 -23.76 -1.30
C THR A 73 -17.58 -22.66 -0.93
N VAL A 74 -17.49 -22.36 0.38
CA VAL A 74 -16.65 -21.29 0.91
C VAL A 74 -15.74 -21.81 2.01
N ALA A 75 -14.50 -21.33 2.06
CA ALA A 75 -13.57 -21.59 3.15
C ALA A 75 -12.79 -20.32 3.52
N LEU A 76 -12.18 -20.35 4.71
CA LEU A 76 -11.30 -19.28 5.18
C LEU A 76 -9.85 -19.74 5.04
N ALA A 77 -9.01 -18.90 4.43
CA ALA A 77 -7.58 -19.14 4.37
C ALA A 77 -6.93 -18.96 5.75
N GLY A 78 -5.84 -19.68 6.00
CA GLY A 78 -5.10 -19.62 7.27
C GLY A 78 -4.42 -18.26 7.56
N ASN A 79 -4.46 -17.31 6.62
CA ASN A 79 -3.95 -15.96 6.82
C ASN A 79 -5.02 -14.95 7.27
N VAL A 80 -6.28 -15.38 7.43
CA VAL A 80 -7.35 -14.56 8.00
C VAL A 80 -7.18 -14.50 9.52
N PRO A 81 -7.10 -13.32 10.15
CA PRO A 81 -6.93 -13.22 11.60
C PRO A 81 -8.13 -13.77 12.37
N ASP A 82 -7.88 -14.40 13.51
CA ASP A 82 -8.88 -15.01 14.39
C ASP A 82 -10.15 -14.19 14.66
N PRO A 83 -10.10 -12.88 15.00
CA PRO A 83 -11.34 -12.12 15.25
C PRO A 83 -12.25 -12.10 14.02
N TYR A 84 -11.69 -11.83 12.84
CA TYR A 84 -12.44 -11.84 11.58
C TYR A 84 -12.85 -13.25 11.18
N ALA A 85 -11.97 -14.23 11.34
CA ALA A 85 -12.26 -15.61 10.98
C ALA A 85 -13.45 -16.17 11.79
N ARG A 86 -13.47 -15.91 13.10
CA ARG A 86 -14.57 -16.34 13.97
C ARG A 86 -15.88 -15.65 13.63
N GLN A 87 -15.86 -14.33 13.40
CA GLN A 87 -17.05 -13.58 13.00
C GLN A 87 -17.63 -14.10 11.68
N ILE A 88 -16.79 -14.21 10.64
CA ILE A 88 -17.21 -14.68 9.32
C ILE A 88 -17.72 -16.12 9.39
N PHE A 89 -17.01 -17.01 10.09
CA PHE A 89 -17.41 -18.41 10.21
C PHE A 89 -18.77 -18.54 10.91
N ASN A 90 -18.97 -17.85 12.04
CA ASN A 90 -20.22 -17.89 12.80
C ASN A 90 -21.42 -17.47 11.96
N GLU A 91 -21.25 -16.52 11.05
CA GLU A 91 -22.34 -16.05 10.18
C GLU A 91 -22.56 -16.97 8.98
N LEU A 92 -21.49 -17.48 8.37
CA LEU A 92 -21.61 -18.38 7.21
C LEU A 92 -22.27 -19.71 7.58
N VAL A 93 -22.06 -20.25 8.79
CA VAL A 93 -22.71 -21.49 9.22
C VAL A 93 -24.20 -21.35 9.49
N GLN A 94 -24.72 -20.12 9.61
CA GLN A 94 -26.16 -19.86 9.74
C GLN A 94 -26.87 -19.76 8.38
N VAL A 95 -26.12 -19.58 7.29
CA VAL A 95 -26.67 -19.43 5.95
C VAL A 95 -26.79 -20.78 5.27
N THR A 96 -28.02 -21.19 4.97
CA THR A 96 -28.27 -22.47 4.29
C THR A 96 -28.19 -22.37 2.76
N SER A 97 -28.55 -21.21 2.20
CA SER A 97 -28.54 -21.00 0.75
C SER A 97 -28.27 -19.54 0.38
N VAL A 98 -27.73 -19.34 -0.81
CA VAL A 98 -27.50 -18.02 -1.43
C VAL A 98 -28.26 -17.93 -2.74
N GLU A 99 -28.83 -16.77 -3.04
CA GLU A 99 -29.51 -16.51 -4.31
C GLU A 99 -28.48 -16.39 -5.43
N GLY A 100 -28.53 -17.30 -6.40
CA GLY A 100 -27.70 -17.27 -7.61
C GLY A 100 -28.52 -17.05 -8.87
N ALA A 101 -27.85 -16.98 -10.03
CA ALA A 101 -28.51 -16.78 -11.32
C ALA A 101 -29.53 -17.88 -11.67
N ASN A 102 -29.32 -19.10 -11.16
CA ASN A 102 -30.19 -20.26 -11.37
C ASN A 102 -31.15 -20.50 -10.18
N GLY A 103 -31.34 -19.49 -9.32
CA GLY A 103 -32.13 -19.58 -8.07
C GLY A 103 -31.27 -19.88 -6.84
N ALA A 104 -31.93 -20.19 -5.73
CA ALA A 104 -31.27 -20.47 -4.45
C ALA A 104 -30.36 -21.71 -4.54
N GLN A 105 -29.07 -21.53 -4.25
CA GLN A 105 -28.06 -22.57 -4.21
C GLN A 105 -27.64 -22.85 -2.77
N PRO A 106 -27.46 -24.12 -2.37
CA PRO A 106 -27.00 -24.44 -1.02
C PRO A 106 -25.58 -23.89 -0.78
N LEU A 107 -25.35 -23.34 0.41
CA LEU A 107 -24.06 -22.84 0.85
C LEU A 107 -23.42 -23.85 1.81
N ASN A 108 -22.21 -24.29 1.48
CA ASN A 108 -21.43 -25.20 2.33
C ASN A 108 -20.12 -24.53 2.76
N VAL A 109 -19.91 -24.42 4.07
CA VAL A 109 -18.64 -23.96 4.63
C VAL A 109 -17.71 -25.16 4.77
N LEU A 110 -16.56 -25.10 4.10
CA LEU A 110 -15.54 -26.16 4.13
C LEU A 110 -14.38 -25.77 5.04
N ALA A 111 -13.79 -26.78 5.68
CA ALA A 111 -12.64 -26.59 6.57
C ALA A 111 -11.33 -26.30 5.81
N SER A 112 -11.19 -26.80 4.58
CA SER A 112 -9.98 -26.62 3.76
C SER A 112 -10.25 -25.66 2.59
N PRO A 113 -9.38 -24.65 2.39
CA PRO A 113 -9.47 -23.74 1.24
C PRO A 113 -9.26 -24.45 -0.10
N ASP A 114 -8.52 -25.56 -0.14
CA ASP A 114 -8.18 -26.26 -1.40
C ASP A 114 -9.39 -26.95 -2.05
N ASN A 115 -10.44 -27.22 -1.25
CA ASN A 115 -11.66 -27.89 -1.71
C ASN A 115 -12.81 -26.89 -1.92
N ALA A 116 -12.61 -25.61 -1.57
CA ALA A 116 -13.61 -24.58 -1.69
C ALA A 116 -13.51 -23.86 -3.03
N ARG A 117 -14.67 -23.52 -3.59
CA ARG A 117 -14.77 -22.76 -4.83
C ARG A 117 -14.52 -21.27 -4.60
N ALA A 118 -14.92 -20.76 -3.43
CA ALA A 118 -14.62 -19.42 -2.97
C ALA A 118 -13.79 -19.46 -1.67
N VAL A 119 -12.81 -18.57 -1.55
CA VAL A 119 -11.92 -18.50 -0.39
C VAL A 119 -11.83 -17.07 0.12
N VAL A 120 -12.13 -16.89 1.41
CA VAL A 120 -11.86 -15.65 2.14
C VAL A 120 -10.39 -15.61 2.52
N ARG A 121 -9.70 -14.51 2.22
CA ARG A 121 -8.27 -14.35 2.53
C ARG A 121 -7.91 -12.91 2.83
N VAL A 122 -6.73 -12.73 3.41
CA VAL A 122 -6.09 -11.41 3.48
C VAL A 122 -5.28 -11.15 2.20
N ALA A 123 -5.40 -9.94 1.68
CA ALA A 123 -4.67 -9.38 0.56
C ALA A 123 -4.11 -7.99 0.92
N ARG A 124 -3.33 -7.40 0.01
CA ARG A 124 -2.91 -6.00 0.11
C ARG A 124 -4.09 -5.08 -0.19
N ALA A 125 -4.20 -3.97 0.53
CA ALA A 125 -5.19 -2.95 0.19
C ALA A 125 -4.93 -2.38 -1.23
N GLY A 126 -6.00 -1.95 -1.90
CA GLY A 126 -5.92 -1.39 -3.25
C GLY A 126 -5.59 -2.38 -4.37
N THR A 127 -5.32 -3.66 -4.08
CA THR A 127 -5.09 -4.69 -5.12
C THR A 127 -6.33 -5.50 -5.48
N VAL A 128 -7.42 -5.32 -4.73
CA VAL A 128 -8.67 -6.07 -4.88
C VAL A 128 -9.77 -5.09 -5.32
N ALA A 129 -10.52 -5.44 -6.36
CA ALA A 129 -11.56 -4.57 -6.90
C ALA A 129 -12.78 -4.39 -5.97
N GLN A 130 -13.15 -5.45 -5.23
CA GLN A 130 -14.26 -5.45 -4.28
C GLN A 130 -13.85 -6.12 -2.96
N PRO A 131 -13.06 -5.44 -2.12
CA PRO A 131 -12.68 -5.97 -0.83
C PRO A 131 -13.92 -6.09 0.08
N LEU A 132 -13.88 -7.08 0.97
CA LEU A 132 -14.85 -7.20 2.06
C LEU A 132 -14.65 -6.08 3.08
N LEU A 133 -13.40 -5.72 3.36
CA LEU A 133 -13.02 -4.53 4.12
C LEU A 133 -11.57 -4.15 3.80
N GLU A 134 -11.21 -2.90 4.07
CA GLU A 134 -9.83 -2.40 4.04
C GLU A 134 -9.46 -1.76 5.38
N ARG A 135 -8.22 -1.95 5.82
CA ARG A 135 -7.64 -1.29 7.00
C ARG A 135 -6.29 -0.72 6.63
N PHE A 136 -6.10 0.54 6.99
CA PHE A 136 -4.86 1.28 6.85
C PHE A 136 -4.31 1.59 8.23
N TYR A 137 -3.00 1.46 8.35
CA TYR A 137 -2.26 1.75 9.57
C TYR A 137 -1.25 2.85 9.31
N ALA A 138 -0.97 3.66 10.32
CA ALA A 138 -0.01 4.76 10.23
C ALA A 138 1.20 4.49 11.13
N VAL A 139 2.39 4.86 10.64
CA VAL A 139 3.56 4.96 11.51
C VAL A 139 3.55 6.32 12.18
N VAL A 140 3.71 6.34 13.50
CA VAL A 140 3.68 7.58 14.28
C VAL A 140 4.86 7.73 15.22
N VAL A 141 5.12 8.98 15.55
CA VAL A 141 6.06 9.42 16.58
C VAL A 141 5.42 10.56 17.38
N PRO A 142 5.97 10.95 18.54
CA PRO A 142 5.50 12.14 19.25
C PRO A 142 5.59 13.39 18.35
N PHE A 143 4.61 14.28 18.44
CA PHE A 143 4.44 15.40 17.51
C PHE A 143 5.70 16.28 17.32
N ALA A 144 6.48 16.48 18.40
CA ALA A 144 7.69 17.30 18.38
C ALA A 144 8.88 16.70 17.60
N THR A 145 8.73 15.49 17.02
CA THR A 145 9.79 14.81 16.27
C THR A 145 10.01 15.48 14.91
N THR A 146 11.28 15.66 14.54
CA THR A 146 11.67 16.30 13.26
C THR A 146 11.62 15.37 12.05
N LEU A 147 11.76 14.05 12.25
CA LEU A 147 11.67 13.04 11.18
C LEU A 147 10.31 13.10 10.46
N ASP A 148 10.30 13.09 9.13
CA ASP A 148 9.08 13.19 8.30
C ASP A 148 8.80 11.93 7.46
N ASP A 149 9.85 11.22 7.05
CA ASP A 149 9.78 10.09 6.14
C ASP A 149 10.75 9.00 6.57
N ILE A 150 10.36 7.75 6.37
CA ILE A 150 11.15 6.58 6.73
C ILE A 150 11.19 5.58 5.58
N PRO A 151 12.30 4.85 5.40
CA PRO A 151 12.37 3.87 4.35
C PRO A 151 11.67 2.57 4.78
N ARG A 152 10.93 1.94 3.87
CA ARG A 152 10.16 0.72 4.18
C ARG A 152 11.03 -0.44 4.70
N ASN A 153 12.26 -0.54 4.21
CA ASN A 153 13.18 -1.61 4.63
C ASN A 153 13.55 -1.49 6.12
N GLU A 154 13.76 -0.28 6.64
CA GLU A 154 14.04 -0.04 8.06
C GLU A 154 12.79 -0.34 8.90
N LEU A 155 11.61 0.07 8.44
CA LEU A 155 10.35 -0.26 9.09
C LEU A 155 10.15 -1.78 9.22
N GLN A 156 10.46 -2.54 8.16
CA GLN A 156 10.38 -4.00 8.18
C GLN A 156 11.44 -4.65 9.09
N GLN A 157 12.64 -4.08 9.17
CA GLN A 157 13.67 -4.53 10.12
C GLN A 157 13.21 -4.32 11.57
N ARG A 158 12.68 -3.14 11.89
CA ARG A 158 12.17 -2.84 13.24
C ARG A 158 10.94 -3.66 13.60
N TRP A 159 10.07 -3.98 12.64
CA TRP A 159 8.97 -4.93 12.84
C TRP A 159 9.46 -6.29 13.35
N GLN A 160 10.58 -6.77 12.83
CA GLN A 160 11.21 -8.02 13.25
C GLN A 160 12.09 -7.90 14.50
N GLY A 161 12.20 -6.70 15.08
CA GLY A 161 12.98 -6.44 16.29
C GLY A 161 14.44 -6.10 16.04
N PHE A 162 14.81 -5.79 14.80
CA PHE A 162 16.15 -5.30 14.45
C PHE A 162 16.20 -3.77 14.43
N GLY A 163 17.41 -3.20 14.46
CA GLY A 163 17.64 -1.76 14.45
C GLY A 163 17.87 -1.17 15.83
N ASP A 164 18.14 0.14 15.88
CA ASP A 164 18.62 0.82 17.08
C ASP A 164 17.50 1.19 18.08
N ALA A 165 16.25 1.25 17.61
CA ALA A 165 15.09 1.62 18.43
C ALA A 165 13.86 0.79 18.03
N PRO A 166 12.96 0.50 18.99
CA PRO A 166 11.87 -0.44 18.78
C PRO A 166 10.76 0.14 17.89
N LEU A 167 10.01 -0.78 17.27
CA LEU A 167 8.70 -0.50 16.68
C LEU A 167 7.62 -1.06 17.60
N ILE A 168 6.83 -0.17 18.19
CA ILE A 168 5.76 -0.50 19.13
C ILE A 168 4.45 -0.61 18.35
N VAL A 169 3.91 -1.82 18.25
CA VAL A 169 2.73 -2.10 17.43
C VAL A 169 1.49 -2.26 18.31
N THR A 170 0.39 -1.60 17.96
CA THR A 170 -0.90 -1.79 18.65
C THR A 170 -1.49 -3.18 18.41
N PRO A 171 -2.34 -3.69 19.31
CA PRO A 171 -2.96 -5.01 19.15
C PRO A 171 -3.71 -5.19 17.82
N ASP A 172 -4.45 -4.19 17.37
CA ASP A 172 -5.21 -4.25 16.11
C ASP A 172 -4.27 -4.32 14.89
N ALA A 173 -3.25 -3.47 14.87
CA ALA A 173 -2.23 -3.49 13.82
C ALA A 173 -1.49 -4.83 13.76
N ALA A 174 -1.12 -5.38 14.93
CA ALA A 174 -0.48 -6.69 15.02
C ALA A 174 -1.37 -7.80 14.47
N ALA A 175 -2.68 -7.79 14.76
CA ALA A 175 -3.61 -8.83 14.34
C ALA A 175 -3.70 -8.97 12.80
N LEU A 176 -3.73 -7.84 12.09
CA LEU A 176 -3.89 -7.83 10.62
C LEU A 176 -2.56 -7.83 9.87
N LEU A 177 -1.59 -6.99 10.25
CA LEU A 177 -0.33 -6.85 9.51
C LEU A 177 0.56 -8.09 9.62
N GLN A 178 0.44 -8.90 10.68
CA GLN A 178 1.23 -10.11 10.81
C GLN A 178 1.01 -11.14 9.69
N SER A 179 -0.17 -11.12 9.06
CA SER A 179 -0.48 -11.98 7.90
C SER A 179 0.42 -11.70 6.70
N GLN A 180 0.97 -10.48 6.61
CA GLN A 180 1.81 -10.01 5.53
C GLN A 180 3.28 -9.88 5.95
N TRP A 181 3.54 -9.47 7.20
CA TRP A 181 4.88 -9.11 7.69
C TRP A 181 5.45 -10.12 8.71
N GLY A 182 4.68 -11.15 9.07
CA GLY A 182 5.01 -12.07 10.15
C GLY A 182 4.79 -11.44 11.53
N ARG A 183 5.11 -12.17 12.60
CA ARG A 183 4.86 -11.70 13.97
C ARG A 183 5.72 -10.47 14.30
N PRO A 184 5.15 -9.38 14.83
CA PRO A 184 5.94 -8.22 15.28
C PRO A 184 6.72 -8.55 16.56
N ALA A 185 7.86 -7.88 16.75
CA ALA A 185 8.72 -8.07 17.92
C ALA A 185 8.15 -7.45 19.20
N THR A 186 7.42 -6.35 19.10
CA THR A 186 6.85 -5.64 20.26
C THR A 186 5.40 -5.28 19.98
N VAL A 187 4.50 -5.82 20.80
CA VAL A 187 3.06 -5.52 20.78
C VAL A 187 2.69 -4.90 22.11
N LEU A 188 1.97 -3.77 22.04
CA LEU A 188 1.48 -3.03 23.18
C LEU A 188 0.29 -3.77 23.85
N GLY A 189 0.03 -3.49 25.12
CA GLY A 189 -1.13 -4.04 25.82
C GLY A 189 -2.45 -3.41 25.35
N ALA A 190 -2.49 -2.08 25.25
CA ALA A 190 -3.66 -1.32 24.81
C ALA A 190 -3.25 -0.06 24.04
N THR A 191 -3.98 0.30 22.98
CA THR A 191 -3.59 1.39 22.06
C THR A 191 -3.40 2.75 22.74
N ASP A 192 -4.14 3.04 23.80
CA ASP A 192 -4.07 4.30 24.56
C ASP A 192 -2.75 4.49 25.32
N GLU A 193 -1.99 3.42 25.55
CA GLU A 193 -0.66 3.47 26.15
C GLU A 193 0.43 3.91 25.15
N LEU A 194 0.13 3.95 23.85
CA LEU A 194 1.13 4.08 22.79
C LEU A 194 1.89 5.41 22.90
N LEU A 195 1.21 6.53 23.17
CA LEU A 195 1.88 7.83 23.25
C LEU A 195 2.88 7.86 24.40
N ALA A 196 2.47 7.42 25.59
CA ALA A 196 3.34 7.37 26.77
C ALA A 196 4.57 6.47 26.50
N ALA A 197 4.38 5.32 25.85
CA ALA A 197 5.46 4.42 25.48
C ALA A 197 6.48 5.06 24.51
N LEU A 198 6.00 5.85 23.55
CA LEU A 198 6.85 6.58 22.60
C LEU A 198 7.60 7.75 23.26
N GLU A 199 6.97 8.46 24.19
CA GLU A 199 7.59 9.59 24.90
C GLU A 199 8.75 9.14 25.81
N VAL A 200 8.64 7.96 26.44
CA VAL A 200 9.70 7.42 27.30
C VAL A 200 10.76 6.61 26.56
N THR A 201 10.56 6.38 25.25
CA THR A 201 11.46 5.56 24.43
C THR A 201 11.98 6.37 23.23
N PRO A 202 13.08 7.13 23.39
CA PRO A 202 13.63 7.95 22.33
C PRO A 202 13.91 7.16 21.04
N GLY A 203 13.48 7.69 19.89
CA GLY A 203 13.68 7.07 18.58
C GLY A 203 12.74 5.91 18.24
N ALA A 204 11.86 5.50 19.17
CA ALA A 204 10.84 4.49 18.89
C ALA A 204 9.79 5.01 17.90
N TRP A 205 9.24 4.09 17.12
CA TRP A 205 8.10 4.34 16.24
C TRP A 205 6.89 3.56 16.71
N GLY A 206 5.70 4.10 16.50
CA GLY A 206 4.43 3.45 16.79
C GLY A 206 3.72 3.03 15.52
N ILE A 207 2.92 1.96 15.57
CA ILE A 207 1.93 1.65 14.52
C ILE A 207 0.54 1.54 15.14
N LEU A 208 -0.40 2.33 14.64
CA LEU A 208 -1.81 2.30 15.04
C LEU A 208 -2.79 2.36 13.86
N PRO A 209 -4.07 1.99 14.06
CA PRO A 209 -5.12 2.16 13.05
C PRO A 209 -5.27 3.63 12.65
N PHE A 210 -5.53 3.88 11.36
CA PHE A 210 -5.68 5.23 10.81
C PHE A 210 -6.78 6.06 11.50
N ASP A 211 -7.91 5.44 11.81
CA ASP A 211 -9.06 6.01 12.50
C ASP A 211 -8.79 6.36 13.97
N GLN A 212 -7.69 5.87 14.56
CA GLN A 212 -7.26 6.17 15.93
C GLN A 212 -6.16 7.24 15.98
N LEU A 213 -5.86 7.89 14.85
CA LEU A 213 -4.90 9.00 14.80
C LEU A 213 -5.36 10.17 15.67
N ASP A 214 -4.42 10.69 16.45
CA ASP A 214 -4.61 11.79 17.40
C ASP A 214 -3.58 12.91 17.08
N PRO A 215 -3.94 14.20 17.23
CA PRO A 215 -3.05 15.33 16.94
C PRO A 215 -1.71 15.36 17.72
N ARG A 216 -1.60 14.61 18.82
CA ARG A 216 -0.36 14.45 19.60
C ARG A 216 0.67 13.59 18.87
N TYR A 217 0.27 12.90 17.81
CA TYR A 217 1.16 12.17 16.93
C TYR A 217 1.54 13.00 15.71
N LYS A 218 2.79 12.85 15.30
CA LYS A 218 3.21 13.12 13.93
C LYS A 218 3.17 11.80 13.16
N VAL A 219 2.46 11.78 12.04
CA VAL A 219 2.45 10.64 11.11
C VAL A 219 3.66 10.73 10.19
N LEU A 220 4.41 9.63 10.10
CA LEU A 220 5.55 9.52 9.18
C LEU A 220 5.09 9.00 7.82
N SER A 221 5.69 9.54 6.77
CA SER A 221 5.59 8.97 5.42
C SER A 221 6.46 7.73 5.31
N ILE A 222 6.10 6.80 4.41
CA ILE A 222 6.89 5.59 4.15
C ILE A 222 7.27 5.60 2.67
N ASP A 223 8.57 5.67 2.39
CA ASP A 223 9.11 5.86 1.03
C ASP A 223 8.40 7.03 0.28
N GLY A 224 8.11 8.13 0.98
CA GLY A 224 7.41 9.30 0.46
C GLY A 224 5.88 9.18 0.38
N ILE A 225 5.29 8.03 0.75
CA ILE A 225 3.84 7.82 0.73
C ILE A 225 3.25 8.23 2.07
N ASN A 226 2.43 9.27 2.07
CA ASN A 226 1.76 9.78 3.27
C ASN A 226 0.29 9.30 3.32
N PRO A 227 -0.14 8.56 4.36
CA PRO A 227 -1.52 8.10 4.48
C PRO A 227 -2.53 9.23 4.69
N LEU A 228 -2.11 10.41 5.16
CA LEU A 228 -2.96 11.60 5.31
C LEU A 228 -3.16 12.37 3.98
N SER A 229 -2.44 12.00 2.92
CA SER A 229 -2.53 12.68 1.63
C SER A 229 -3.86 12.43 0.92
N ASN A 230 -4.41 13.46 0.29
CA ASN A 230 -5.56 13.36 -0.61
C ASN A 230 -5.20 12.72 -1.97
N GLN A 231 -3.93 12.52 -2.28
CA GLN A 231 -3.44 11.76 -3.45
C GLN A 231 -2.94 10.35 -3.05
N PHE A 232 -3.37 9.83 -1.91
CA PHE A 232 -3.00 8.51 -1.43
C PHE A 232 -3.42 7.40 -2.39
N ASP A 233 -2.46 6.55 -2.74
CA ASP A 233 -2.70 5.32 -3.50
C ASP A 233 -2.55 4.10 -2.58
N ALA A 234 -3.68 3.45 -2.29
CA ALA A 234 -3.74 2.27 -1.44
C ALA A 234 -2.88 1.10 -1.95
N ALA A 235 -2.72 0.96 -3.27
CA ALA A 235 -2.00 -0.17 -3.88
C ALA A 235 -0.47 -0.10 -3.64
N THR A 236 0.05 1.11 -3.39
CA THR A 236 1.49 1.35 -3.16
C THR A 236 1.84 1.46 -1.68
N TYR A 237 0.86 1.75 -0.82
CA TYR A 237 1.11 1.94 0.60
C TYR A 237 1.37 0.61 1.34
N PRO A 238 2.48 0.48 2.10
CA PRO A 238 2.93 -0.82 2.61
C PRO A 238 2.18 -1.31 3.84
N LEU A 239 1.41 -0.45 4.52
CA LEU A 239 0.62 -0.78 5.71
C LEU A 239 -0.90 -0.76 5.44
N GLY A 240 -1.29 -1.17 4.23
CA GLY A 240 -2.68 -1.39 3.84
C GLY A 240 -3.02 -2.88 3.77
N VAL A 241 -4.12 -3.28 4.41
CA VAL A 241 -4.61 -4.67 4.44
C VAL A 241 -6.05 -4.71 3.94
N ALA A 242 -6.38 -5.71 3.13
CA ALA A 242 -7.76 -5.99 2.73
C ALA A 242 -8.15 -7.41 3.11
N LEU A 243 -9.39 -7.60 3.58
CA LEU A 243 -10.02 -8.91 3.49
C LEU A 243 -10.77 -8.98 2.16
N THR A 244 -10.66 -10.12 1.49
CA THR A 244 -11.30 -10.37 0.21
C THR A 244 -11.87 -11.78 0.17
N ILE A 245 -12.84 -11.99 -0.71
CA ILE A 245 -13.30 -13.31 -1.11
C ILE A 245 -13.04 -13.47 -2.61
N GLU A 246 -12.36 -14.54 -2.97
CA GLU A 246 -11.94 -14.83 -4.34
C GLU A 246 -12.38 -16.22 -4.76
N GLY A 247 -12.58 -16.42 -6.07
CA GLY A 247 -13.01 -17.69 -6.63
C GLY A 247 -14.46 -17.71 -7.08
N MET A 248 -14.92 -18.89 -7.48
CA MET A 248 -16.21 -19.08 -8.12
C MET A 248 -17.35 -18.86 -7.12
N GLY A 249 -18.28 -17.94 -7.43
CA GLY A 249 -19.39 -17.60 -6.55
C GLY A 249 -19.06 -16.64 -5.40
N ALA A 250 -17.83 -16.11 -5.35
CA ALA A 250 -17.44 -15.06 -4.40
C ALA A 250 -18.38 -13.85 -4.45
N HIS A 251 -18.77 -13.44 -5.66
CA HIS A 251 -19.66 -12.30 -5.91
C HIS A 251 -21.05 -12.44 -5.25
N LEU A 252 -21.53 -13.67 -5.02
CA LEU A 252 -22.80 -13.92 -4.33
C LEU A 252 -22.71 -13.69 -2.82
N LEU A 253 -21.50 -13.79 -2.26
CA LEU A 253 -21.24 -13.69 -0.83
C LEU A 253 -20.70 -12.32 -0.41
N THR A 254 -20.09 -11.55 -1.33
CA THR A 254 -19.45 -10.26 -1.02
C THR A 254 -20.36 -9.31 -0.24
N ALA A 255 -21.57 -9.02 -0.75
CA ALA A 255 -22.48 -8.09 -0.11
C ALA A 255 -23.02 -8.61 1.23
N TYR A 256 -23.17 -9.92 1.38
CA TYR A 256 -23.57 -10.54 2.66
C TYR A 256 -22.46 -10.40 3.70
N LEU A 257 -21.23 -10.74 3.32
CA LEU A 257 -20.06 -10.69 4.20
C LEU A 257 -19.68 -9.25 4.59
N GLN A 258 -19.84 -8.27 3.70
CA GLN A 258 -19.67 -6.85 4.05
C GLN A 258 -20.66 -6.42 5.14
N LYS A 259 -21.92 -6.83 5.07
CA LYS A 259 -22.91 -6.54 6.13
C LYS A 259 -22.55 -7.22 7.46
N VAL A 260 -22.04 -8.44 7.40
CA VAL A 260 -21.55 -9.18 8.58
C VAL A 260 -20.39 -8.44 9.25
N LEU A 261 -19.45 -7.94 8.45
CA LEU A 261 -18.26 -7.23 8.96
C LEU A 261 -18.60 -5.84 9.51
N GLY A 262 -19.68 -5.23 9.01
CA GLY A 262 -20.23 -3.96 9.50
C GLY A 262 -19.48 -2.74 8.97
N GLU A 263 -20.15 -1.59 9.03
CA GLU A 263 -19.57 -0.31 8.63
C GLU A 263 -18.72 0.32 9.77
N PRO A 264 -17.64 1.06 9.45
CA PRO A 264 -17.18 1.34 8.10
C PRO A 264 -16.31 0.20 7.52
N LEU A 265 -16.51 -0.10 6.24
CA LEU A 265 -15.69 -1.08 5.52
C LEU A 265 -14.24 -0.62 5.31
N THR A 266 -13.95 0.67 5.44
CA THR A 266 -12.60 1.22 5.49
C THR A 266 -12.41 2.11 6.71
N ASN A 267 -11.24 2.08 7.34
CA ASN A 267 -10.90 3.03 8.40
C ASN A 267 -10.21 4.30 7.88
N ARG A 268 -10.04 4.44 6.56
CA ARG A 268 -9.49 5.61 5.90
C ARG A 268 -10.48 6.11 4.84
N ASP A 269 -11.41 6.95 5.26
CA ASP A 269 -12.37 7.57 4.38
C ASP A 269 -11.83 8.91 3.83
N PRO A 270 -11.54 9.02 2.51
CA PRO A 270 -11.07 10.28 1.93
C PRO A 270 -12.09 11.42 2.06
N ALA A 271 -13.39 11.14 2.21
CA ALA A 271 -14.41 12.16 2.44
C ALA A 271 -14.33 12.78 3.84
N GLN A 272 -13.64 12.13 4.78
CA GLN A 272 -13.41 12.63 6.13
C GLN A 272 -12.05 13.33 6.29
N LEU A 273 -11.27 13.45 5.21
CA LEU A 273 -10.00 14.16 5.21
C LEU A 273 -10.18 15.62 4.78
N THR A 274 -9.75 16.54 5.65
CA THR A 274 -9.75 17.98 5.34
C THR A 274 -8.33 18.44 5.04
N THR A 275 -8.10 18.97 3.84
CA THR A 275 -6.84 19.62 3.49
C THR A 275 -6.96 21.13 3.68
N LEU A 276 -6.18 21.68 4.61
CA LEU A 276 -6.09 23.12 4.84
C LEU A 276 -4.87 23.70 4.13
N LEU A 277 -5.11 24.47 3.07
CA LEU A 277 -4.09 25.31 2.44
C LEU A 277 -4.01 26.63 3.20
N MET A 278 -3.11 26.71 4.18
CA MET A 278 -2.87 27.96 4.91
C MET A 278 -1.93 28.86 4.11
N THR A 279 -2.49 29.84 3.40
CA THR A 279 -1.70 30.92 2.80
C THR A 279 -1.61 32.08 3.78
N GLY A 280 -0.45 32.24 4.44
CA GLY A 280 -0.19 33.41 5.28
C GLY A 280 0.70 33.09 6.48
N VAL A 281 2.01 33.25 6.31
CA VAL A 281 2.90 33.54 7.44
C VAL A 281 2.85 35.04 7.66
N THR A 282 2.06 35.48 8.65
CA THR A 282 2.29 36.78 9.28
C THR A 282 2.94 36.57 10.64
N ALA A 283 4.09 35.90 10.66
CA ALA A 283 4.98 35.93 11.81
C ALA A 283 5.95 37.10 11.61
N MET A 284 5.47 38.31 11.90
CA MET A 284 6.34 39.47 12.10
C MET A 284 7.08 39.24 13.43
N ALA A 285 8.18 38.49 13.40
CA ALA A 285 9.02 38.32 14.57
C ALA A 285 9.71 39.66 14.86
N ARG A 286 9.21 40.38 15.87
CA ARG A 286 9.91 41.53 16.43
C ARG A 286 11.11 41.00 17.20
N ALA A 287 12.30 41.14 16.63
CA ALA A 287 13.54 40.96 17.37
C ALA A 287 13.60 41.96 18.52
N THR A 288 13.85 41.47 19.74
CA THR A 288 14.25 42.25 20.91
C THR A 288 15.39 41.53 21.61
#